data_AF-A0A6C0IJV6-F1
#
_entry.id   AF-A0A6C0IJV6-F1
#
_cell.length_a   1.000
_cell.length_b   1.000
_cell.length_c   1.000
_cell.angle_alpha   90.00
_cell.angle_beta   90.00
_cell.angle_gamma   90.00
#
_symmetry.space_group_name_H-M   'P 1'
#
loop_
_entity.id
_entity.type
_entity.pdbx_description
1 polymer ?
#
loop_
_entity_poly.entity_id
_entity_poly.type
_entity_poly.pdbx_seq_one_letter_code
_entity_poly.pdbx_strand_id
1 'polypeptide(L)' 'MSSKAKVSTAKATIDLRTEYINQLSAMEKTVLKIAQEHLETSFSLEKSIGFKSWVQGQAK' A
#
# COMPACT_ATOMS: atom_id res chain seq x y z
N MET A 1 -18.03 5.43 24.67
CA MET A 1 -18.78 4.38 23.97
C MET A 1 -19.16 4.89 22.60
N SER A 2 -18.44 4.49 21.55
CA SER A 2 -18.92 4.61 20.16
C SER A 2 -18.67 3.26 19.51
N SER A 3 -19.77 2.61 19.15
CA SER A 3 -19.87 1.17 18.89
C SER A 3 -20.00 0.89 17.39
N LYS A 4 -19.37 -0.21 16.94
CA LYS A 4 -19.57 -0.96 15.67
C LYS A 4 -19.12 -0.23 14.38
N ALA A 5 -18.40 -0.87 13.45
CA ALA A 5 -18.48 -2.25 12.98
C ALA A 5 -17.07 -2.89 12.84
N LYS A 6 -16.84 -4.10 13.34
CA LYS A 6 -16.89 -5.35 12.55
C LYS A 6 -16.32 -5.17 11.13
N VAL A 7 -15.05 -5.49 10.95
CA VAL A 7 -14.61 -6.17 9.72
C VAL A 7 -14.30 -7.61 10.12
N SER A 8 -15.35 -8.40 10.07
CA SER A 8 -15.35 -9.85 10.19
C SER A 8 -14.92 -10.47 8.85
N THR A 9 -13.80 -11.18 8.89
CA THR A 9 -13.48 -12.48 8.26
C THR A 9 -13.90 -12.76 6.80
N ALA A 10 -12.89 -13.19 6.01
CA ALA A 10 -12.91 -14.15 4.89
C ALA A 10 -12.56 -13.63 3.48
N LYS A 11 -11.25 -13.58 3.13
CA LYS A 11 -10.63 -14.33 2.01
C LYS A 11 -9.14 -14.00 1.94
N ALA A 12 -8.29 -15.02 1.83
CA ALA A 12 -6.85 -14.89 1.60
C ALA A 12 -6.54 -14.38 0.18
N THR A 13 -6.87 -13.12 -0.07
CA THR A 13 -6.28 -12.30 -1.13
C THR A 13 -5.38 -11.33 -0.39
N ILE A 14 -4.09 -11.65 -0.31
CA ILE A 14 -3.08 -10.78 0.28
C ILE A 14 -3.16 -9.46 -0.49
N ASP A 15 -3.52 -8.38 0.20
CA ASP A 15 -3.48 -7.05 -0.40
C ASP A 15 -2.02 -6.64 -0.53
N LEU A 16 -1.45 -6.89 -1.71
CA LEU A 16 -0.07 -6.60 -2.07
C LEU A 16 0.31 -5.14 -1.77
N ARG A 17 -0.65 -4.20 -1.81
CA ARG A 17 -0.41 -2.80 -1.47
C ARG A 17 -0.04 -2.65 0.00
N THR A 18 -0.80 -3.30 0.87
CA THR A 18 -0.57 -3.27 2.31
C THR A 18 0.76 -3.95 2.66
N GLU A 19 1.07 -5.08 2.04
CA GLU A 19 2.35 -5.77 2.22
C GLU A 19 3.53 -4.91 1.76
N TYR A 20 3.43 -4.31 0.58
CA TYR A 20 4.42 -3.39 0.05
C TYR A 20 4.63 -2.19 0.98
N ILE A 21 3.56 -1.56 1.49
CA ILE A 21 3.68 -0.42 2.41
C ILE A 21 4.30 -0.85 3.74
N ASN A 22 4.00 -2.05 4.22
CA ASN A 22 4.50 -2.53 5.52
C ASN A 22 6.01 -2.74 5.52
N GLN A 23 6.57 -3.29 4.43
CA GLN A 23 8.02 -3.47 4.29
C GLN A 23 8.80 -2.15 4.10
N LEU A 24 8.14 -1.06 3.71
CA LEU A 24 8.81 0.24 3.53
C LEU A 24 9.40 0.74 4.86
N SER A 25 10.59 1.31 4.77
CA SER A 25 11.22 2.05 5.87
C SER A 25 10.42 3.30 6.24
N ALA A 26 10.71 3.88 7.41
CA ALA A 26 10.08 5.12 7.86
C ALA A 26 10.27 6.28 6.86
N MET A 27 11.44 6.34 6.22
CA MET A 27 11.73 7.36 5.21
C MET A 27 10.91 7.14 3.93
N GLU A 28 10.83 5.91 3.44
CA GLU A 28 10.02 5.58 2.25
C GLU A 28 8.53 5.81 2.49
N LYS A 29 8.03 5.51 3.69
CA LYS A 29 6.65 5.84 4.10
C LYS A 29 6.39 7.34 4.06
N THR A 30 7.37 8.14 4.46
CA THR A 30 7.28 9.61 4.41
C THR A 30 7.25 10.09 2.96
N VAL A 31 8.11 9.57 2.10
CA VAL A 31 8.13 9.90 0.66
C VAL A 31 6.81 9.50 -0.01
N LEU A 32 6.28 8.31 0.31
CA LEU A 32 4.98 7.84 -0.19
C LEU A 32 3.85 8.79 0.20
N LYS A 33 3.84 9.25 1.46
CA LYS A 33 2.85 10.22 1.94
C LYS A 33 2.98 11.57 1.23
N ILE A 34 4.19 12.08 1.06
CA ILE A 34 4.45 13.33 0.32
C ILE A 34 3.94 13.20 -1.13
N ALA A 35 4.21 12.07 -1.79
CA ALA A 35 3.74 11.81 -3.15
C ALA A 35 2.21 11.73 -3.23
N GLN A 36 1.57 11.07 -2.26
CA GLN A 36 0.10 11.03 -2.15
C GLN A 36 -0.50 12.41 -1.94
N GLU A 37 0.10 13.24 -1.09
CA GLU A 37 -0.38 14.60 -0.81
C GLU A 37 -0.18 15.54 -2.01
N HIS A 38 0.94 15.44 -2.72
CA HIS A 38 1.23 16.32 -3.86
C HIS A 38 0.50 15.94 -5.15
N LEU A 39 0.24 14.65 -5.35
CA LEU A 39 -0.36 14.14 -6.59
C LEU A 39 -1.83 13.77 -6.39
N GLU A 40 -2.31 13.70 -5.15
CA GLU A 40 -3.69 13.41 -4.75
C GLU A 40 -4.30 12.25 -5.56
N THR A 41 -5.34 12.54 -6.36
CA THR A 41 -6.05 11.55 -7.18
C THR A 41 -5.24 11.05 -8.37
N SER A 42 -4.17 11.76 -8.75
CA SER A 42 -3.26 11.35 -9.82
C SER A 42 -2.23 10.33 -9.33
N PHE A 43 -2.04 10.22 -8.01
CA PHE A 43 -1.14 9.21 -7.45
C PHE A 43 -1.74 7.81 -7.56
N SER A 44 -0.95 6.86 -8.05
CA SER A 44 -1.33 5.45 -8.04
C SER A 44 -0.13 4.60 -7.65
N LEU A 45 -0.21 3.97 -6.48
CA LEU A 45 0.83 3.07 -5.97
C LEU A 45 1.11 1.93 -6.97
N GLU A 46 0.06 1.36 -7.56
CA GLU A 46 0.16 0.23 -8.50
C GLU A 46 0.87 0.58 -9.81
N LYS A 47 0.84 1.87 -10.19
CA LYS A 47 1.53 2.38 -11.37
C LYS A 47 2.94 2.88 -11.03
N SER A 48 3.28 3.00 -9.75
CA SER A 48 4.62 3.42 -9.32
C SER A 48 5.66 2.36 -9.71
N ILE A 49 6.85 2.83 -10.10
CA ILE A 49 7.96 1.96 -10.49
C ILE A 49 8.35 1.05 -9.33
N GLY A 50 8.42 1.59 -8.11
CA GLY A 50 8.78 0.83 -6.91
C GLY A 50 7.85 -0.36 -6.63
N PHE A 51 6.54 -0.15 -6.71
CA PHE A 51 5.56 -1.24 -6.50
C PHE A 51 5.63 -2.27 -7.63
N LYS A 52 5.69 -1.83 -8.89
CA LYS A 52 5.79 -2.74 -10.05
C LYS A 52 7.04 -3.62 -9.98
N SER A 53 8.20 -3.04 -9.69
CA SER A 53 9.45 -3.78 -9.55
C SER A 53 9.40 -4.78 -8.40
N TRP A 54 8.79 -4.40 -7.28
CA TRP A 54 8.61 -5.31 -6.15
C TRP A 54 7.70 -6.49 -6.49
N VAL A 55 6.53 -6.24 -7.10
CA VAL A 55 5.61 -7.31 -7.52
C VAL A 55 6.29 -8.25 -8.53
N GLN A 56 7.07 -7.72 -9.47
CA GLN A 56 7.84 -8.54 -10.41
C GLN A 56 8.91 -9.40 -9.72
N GLY A 57 9.51 -8.89 -8.64
CA GLY A 57 10.45 -9.65 -7.82
C GLY A 57 9.81 -10.79 -7.04
N GLN A 58 8.55 -10.65 -6.61
CA GLN A 58 7.79 -11.71 -5.92
C GLN A 58 7.35 -12.86 -6.84
N ALA A 59 7.32 -12.63 -8.16
CA ALA A 59 6.87 -13.61 -9.16
C ALA A 59 7.97 -14.54 -9.69
N LYS A 60 9.19 -14.48 -9.11
CA LYS A 60 10.34 -15.32 -9.42
C LYS A 60 10.61 -16.30 -8.30
#